data_AF-A0A954NWF9-F1
#
_entry.id   AF-A0A954NWF9-F1
#
_cell.length_a   1.000
_cell.length_b   1.000
_cell.length_c   1.000
_cell.angle_alpha   90.00
_cell.angle_beta   90.00
_cell.angle_gamma   90.00
#
_symmetry.space_group_name_H-M   'P 1'
#
loop_
_entity.id
_entity.type
_entity.pdbx_description
1 polymer ?
#
loop_
_entity_poly.entity_id
_entity_poly.type
_entity_poly.pdbx_seq_one_letter_code
_entity_poly.pdbx_strand_id
1 'polypeptide(L)'
;KHETQQVVHGAGGITYHDGKFLVVGGLPDGVQENYLYEFDPEFKFVKKHSLNSGWTQLGIQTATFADGQWWFGCYGTPKILLVADESFEHVQRYEFDCSLGIVPIDEGRFLIASGTRTKEGHTGRLEIAVPDEKHGLVFQQDPKISFDQQDDRVLIRLGDVQIAEYVFRDENTLRSYFRHLCTPSGVQVTRTHPPEEGSELSDHATMHPGLWMAFGDISGHDFWRNKARVRNDGIVDELTSSDGRGSFTVKNTYDSDGETVCQEKSQIEIEPVEHGWLLRWTSTFTSDHEFAFGDQEEMGLGVRVATPLAVKKGGRIINSDGLVDEEQVWGKQADWCTYGGEIDGHNVSLTLMPHPDNFRRSWFHARDYGLLLANPFGRNAFTKGEPSRVIVKPSESLTLRFGVLVSEAQQSPDVASVYREYVAQ
;
A
#
# COMPACT_ATOMS: atom_id res chain seq x y z
N LYS A 1 26.05 -31.80 -23.48
CA LYS A 1 25.68 -33.04 -22.74
C LYS A 1 26.91 -33.47 -21.98
N HIS A 2 26.86 -33.47 -20.65
CA HIS A 2 27.98 -33.84 -19.78
C HIS A 2 27.67 -35.17 -19.11
N GLU A 3 28.70 -35.94 -18.80
CA GLU A 3 28.57 -37.24 -18.16
C GLU A 3 28.72 -37.10 -16.64
N THR A 4 27.76 -37.64 -15.88
CA THR A 4 27.68 -37.50 -14.41
C THR A 4 27.52 -38.86 -13.74
N GLN A 5 28.52 -39.75 -13.92
CA GLN A 5 28.46 -41.14 -13.46
C GLN A 5 28.24 -41.32 -11.95
N GLN A 6 28.54 -40.29 -11.15
CA GLN A 6 28.41 -40.32 -9.69
C GLN A 6 26.94 -40.37 -9.23
N VAL A 7 26.01 -39.91 -10.07
CA VAL A 7 24.59 -39.75 -9.73
C VAL A 7 23.81 -41.02 -10.11
N VAL A 8 24.24 -42.16 -9.56
CA VAL A 8 23.86 -43.52 -10.00
C VAL A 8 22.37 -43.87 -9.89
N HIS A 9 21.62 -43.17 -9.03
CA HIS A 9 20.19 -43.41 -8.80
C HIS A 9 19.28 -42.34 -9.45
N GLY A 10 19.84 -41.58 -10.40
CA GLY A 10 19.16 -40.46 -11.05
C GLY A 10 19.54 -39.12 -10.43
N ALA A 11 19.45 -38.05 -11.22
CA ALA A 11 19.64 -36.69 -10.76
C ALA A 11 18.27 -36.05 -10.49
N GLY A 12 18.04 -35.64 -9.24
CA GLY A 12 16.82 -34.95 -8.82
C GLY A 12 16.97 -33.45 -9.03
N GLY A 13 17.46 -32.75 -8.01
CA GLY A 13 17.78 -31.32 -8.08
C GLY A 13 19.16 -31.02 -8.71
N ILE A 14 19.26 -29.83 -9.31
CA ILE A 14 20.53 -29.22 -9.71
C ILE A 14 20.51 -27.73 -9.40
N THR A 15 21.63 -27.18 -8.97
CA THR A 15 21.79 -25.75 -8.72
C THR A 15 23.21 -25.31 -9.03
N TYR A 16 23.41 -24.00 -9.17
CA TYR A 16 24.70 -23.39 -9.43
C TYR A 16 24.97 -22.28 -8.42
N HIS A 17 26.11 -22.35 -7.75
CA HIS A 17 26.52 -21.40 -6.72
C HIS A 17 28.04 -21.33 -6.66
N ASP A 18 28.59 -20.13 -6.46
CA ASP A 18 30.03 -19.86 -6.33
C ASP A 18 30.93 -20.61 -7.33
N GLY A 19 30.56 -20.59 -8.61
CA GLY A 19 31.36 -21.23 -9.66
C GLY A 19 31.24 -22.76 -9.73
N LYS A 20 30.29 -23.37 -9.00
CA LYS A 20 30.10 -24.82 -8.91
C LYS A 20 28.68 -25.24 -9.22
N PHE A 21 28.54 -26.39 -9.85
CA PHE A 21 27.27 -27.11 -9.93
C PHE A 21 27.15 -28.07 -8.76
N LEU A 22 26.00 -28.07 -8.12
CA LEU A 22 25.61 -29.10 -7.15
C LEU A 22 24.47 -29.90 -7.75
N VAL A 23 24.70 -31.20 -7.93
CA VAL A 23 23.73 -32.16 -8.48
C VAL A 23 23.32 -33.12 -7.37
N VAL A 24 22.02 -33.22 -7.11
CA VAL A 24 21.48 -34.05 -6.04
C VAL A 24 21.26 -35.48 -6.54
N GLY A 25 21.84 -36.44 -5.83
CA GLY A 25 21.65 -37.86 -6.09
C GLY A 25 20.29 -38.36 -5.64
N GLY A 26 19.69 -39.22 -6.46
CA GLY A 26 18.53 -40.00 -6.07
C GLY A 26 18.81 -40.84 -4.83
N LEU A 27 17.81 -40.95 -3.96
CA LEU A 27 17.90 -41.66 -2.69
C LEU A 27 17.08 -42.96 -2.76
N PRO A 28 17.72 -44.14 -2.85
CA PRO A 28 16.99 -45.40 -2.82
C PRO A 28 16.44 -45.71 -1.43
N ASP A 29 15.40 -46.55 -1.37
CA ASP A 29 14.76 -46.96 -0.11
C ASP A 29 15.77 -47.58 0.86
N GLY A 30 15.68 -47.17 2.13
CA GLY A 30 16.53 -47.67 3.21
C GLY A 30 17.79 -46.83 3.49
N VAL A 31 18.18 -45.90 2.60
CA VAL A 31 19.30 -44.97 2.83
C VAL A 31 18.84 -43.77 3.67
N GLN A 32 19.62 -43.40 4.69
CA GLN A 32 19.23 -42.35 5.66
C GLN A 32 19.84 -40.97 5.41
N GLU A 33 20.71 -40.84 4.39
CA GLU A 33 21.39 -39.58 4.07
C GLU A 33 21.28 -39.30 2.57
N ASN A 34 20.98 -38.04 2.23
CA ASN A 34 21.04 -37.59 0.84
C ASN A 34 22.48 -37.27 0.44
N TYR A 35 22.80 -37.40 -0.84
CA TYR A 35 24.13 -37.11 -1.36
C TYR A 35 24.09 -36.01 -2.41
N LEU A 36 24.99 -35.05 -2.28
CA LEU A 36 25.16 -33.94 -3.21
C LEU A 36 26.52 -34.11 -3.90
N TYR A 37 26.55 -33.98 -5.22
CA TYR A 37 27.76 -34.13 -6.02
C TYR A 37 28.13 -32.78 -6.61
N GLU A 38 29.30 -32.28 -6.23
CA GLU A 38 29.85 -31.02 -6.69
C GLU A 38 30.62 -31.23 -7.99
N PHE A 39 30.39 -30.35 -8.95
CA PHE A 39 31.09 -30.30 -10.22
C PHE A 39 31.59 -28.88 -10.51
N ASP A 40 32.68 -28.77 -11.27
CA ASP A 40 33.15 -27.50 -11.81
C ASP A 40 32.27 -27.01 -12.99
N PRO A 41 32.49 -25.80 -13.54
CA PRO A 41 31.71 -25.29 -14.67
C PRO A 41 31.77 -26.16 -15.94
N GLU A 42 32.80 -26.99 -16.08
CA GLU A 42 32.95 -27.96 -17.17
C GLU A 42 32.28 -29.32 -16.87
N PHE A 43 31.56 -29.42 -15.74
CA PHE A 43 30.94 -30.64 -15.21
C PHE A 43 31.93 -31.78 -14.90
N LYS A 44 33.14 -31.45 -14.46
CA LYS A 44 34.05 -32.44 -13.86
C LYS A 44 33.77 -32.56 -12.39
N PHE A 45 33.67 -33.80 -11.92
CA PHE A 45 33.41 -34.11 -10.53
C PHE A 45 34.53 -33.56 -9.62
N VAL A 46 34.12 -32.87 -8.56
CA VAL A 46 35.02 -32.28 -7.56
C VAL A 46 34.97 -33.09 -6.27
N LYS A 47 33.81 -33.15 -5.61
CA LYS A 47 33.62 -33.87 -4.35
C LYS A 47 32.18 -34.29 -4.13
N LYS A 48 32.00 -35.26 -3.24
CA LYS A 48 30.70 -35.72 -2.74
C LYS A 48 30.48 -35.15 -1.34
N HIS A 49 29.31 -34.60 -1.10
CA HIS A 49 28.84 -34.17 0.21
C HIS A 49 27.75 -35.13 0.71
N SER A 50 27.72 -35.36 2.01
CA SER A 50 26.64 -36.09 2.69
C SER A 50 25.76 -35.09 3.43
N LEU A 51 24.45 -35.23 3.25
CA LEU A 51 23.45 -34.43 3.95
C LEU A 51 22.74 -35.35 4.95
N ASN A 52 22.95 -35.09 6.24
CA ASN A 52 22.33 -35.86 7.32
C ASN A 52 20.84 -35.48 7.51
N SER A 53 20.04 -35.72 6.47
CA SER A 53 18.66 -35.25 6.33
C SER A 53 17.60 -36.22 6.86
N GLY A 54 18.00 -37.44 7.22
CA GLY A 54 17.10 -38.59 7.27
C GLY A 54 16.61 -38.99 5.88
N TRP A 55 15.80 -40.05 5.81
CA TRP A 55 15.20 -40.50 4.56
C TRP A 55 14.19 -39.47 3.99
N THR A 56 14.20 -39.33 2.68
CA THR A 56 13.28 -38.47 1.90
C THR A 56 12.65 -39.29 0.78
N GLN A 57 11.34 -39.46 0.81
CA GLN A 57 10.60 -40.24 -0.18
C GLN A 57 10.71 -39.57 -1.56
N LEU A 58 11.19 -40.29 -2.59
CA LEU A 58 11.48 -39.76 -3.93
C LEU A 58 12.58 -38.68 -4.00
N GLY A 59 13.31 -38.44 -2.91
CA GLY A 59 14.49 -37.58 -2.89
C GLY A 59 14.24 -36.07 -3.06
N ILE A 60 15.34 -35.33 -3.08
CA ILE A 60 15.39 -33.89 -3.31
C ILE A 60 15.27 -33.58 -4.81
N GLN A 61 14.43 -32.61 -5.15
CA GLN A 61 14.08 -32.25 -6.53
C GLN A 61 14.48 -30.82 -6.88
N THR A 62 14.57 -29.96 -5.88
CA THR A 62 14.93 -28.56 -6.04
C THR A 62 16.00 -28.19 -5.03
N ALA A 63 16.89 -27.28 -5.42
CA ALA A 63 17.97 -26.81 -4.58
C ALA A 63 18.28 -25.36 -4.93
N THR A 64 18.45 -24.51 -3.93
CA THR A 64 18.99 -23.16 -4.11
C THR A 64 19.85 -22.76 -2.92
N PHE A 65 20.81 -21.87 -3.15
CA PHE A 65 21.52 -21.17 -2.09
C PHE A 65 20.96 -19.77 -1.96
N ALA A 66 20.67 -19.33 -0.74
CA ALA A 66 20.23 -17.98 -0.42
C ALA A 66 20.52 -17.67 1.05
N ASP A 67 20.90 -16.43 1.33
CA ASP A 67 21.08 -15.90 2.69
C ASP A 67 22.00 -16.76 3.58
N GLY A 68 23.07 -17.29 2.99
CA GLY A 68 24.05 -18.14 3.67
C GLY A 68 23.60 -19.58 3.92
N GLN A 69 22.48 -20.01 3.33
CA GLN A 69 21.87 -21.32 3.56
C GLN A 69 21.50 -22.03 2.26
N TRP A 70 21.51 -23.35 2.31
CA TRP A 70 20.99 -24.23 1.27
C TRP A 70 19.54 -24.62 1.56
N TRP A 71 18.68 -24.51 0.56
CA TRP A 71 17.26 -24.83 0.63
C TRP A 71 16.93 -25.97 -0.35
N PHE A 72 16.37 -27.07 0.14
CA PHE A 72 16.10 -28.25 -0.66
C PHE A 72 14.64 -28.69 -0.58
N GLY A 73 13.93 -28.69 -1.71
CA GLY A 73 12.56 -29.19 -1.80
C GLY A 73 12.53 -30.67 -2.16
N CYS A 74 11.83 -31.46 -1.34
CA CYS A 74 11.72 -32.91 -1.49
C CYS A 74 10.34 -33.31 -1.98
N TYR A 75 10.29 -34.28 -2.90
CA TYR A 75 9.03 -34.96 -3.20
C TYR A 75 8.59 -35.87 -2.04
N GLY A 76 7.43 -36.52 -2.22
CA GLY A 76 6.89 -37.47 -1.25
C GLY A 76 5.74 -36.93 -0.39
N THR A 77 5.32 -37.74 0.56
CA THR A 77 4.32 -37.43 1.57
C THR A 77 4.86 -37.87 2.95
N PRO A 78 5.05 -36.95 3.91
CA PRO A 78 4.85 -35.50 3.79
C PRO A 78 5.83 -34.85 2.80
N LYS A 79 5.46 -33.67 2.32
CA LYS A 79 6.34 -32.80 1.51
C LYS A 79 7.30 -32.10 2.46
N ILE A 80 8.58 -32.16 2.13
CA ILE A 80 9.64 -31.76 3.06
C ILE A 80 10.52 -30.70 2.44
N LEU A 81 10.83 -29.70 3.25
CA LEU A 81 11.90 -28.75 3.05
C LEU A 81 13.07 -29.14 3.96
N LEU A 82 14.28 -29.19 3.41
CA LEU A 82 15.51 -29.26 4.18
C LEU A 82 16.24 -27.93 4.06
N VAL A 83 16.74 -27.42 5.18
CA VAL A 83 17.58 -26.23 5.24
C VAL A 83 18.93 -26.65 5.80
N ALA A 84 20.02 -26.31 5.12
CA ALA A 84 21.36 -26.64 5.57
C ALA A 84 22.28 -25.42 5.60
N ASP A 85 23.24 -25.43 6.51
CA ASP A 85 24.35 -24.47 6.48
C ASP A 85 25.24 -24.68 5.24
N GLU A 86 26.08 -23.69 4.93
CA GLU A 86 26.97 -23.71 3.75
C GLU A 86 27.87 -24.96 3.68
N SER A 87 28.25 -25.51 4.84
CA SER A 87 29.08 -26.71 4.97
C SER A 87 28.32 -28.03 4.93
N PHE A 88 26.98 -28.01 4.90
CA PHE A 88 26.09 -29.19 4.97
C PHE A 88 26.18 -29.98 6.30
N GLU A 89 26.75 -29.40 7.35
CA GLU A 89 26.96 -30.06 8.64
C GLU A 89 25.70 -30.01 9.51
N HIS A 90 24.94 -28.91 9.42
CA HIS A 90 23.70 -28.72 10.17
C HIS A 90 22.52 -28.72 9.23
N VAL A 91 21.61 -29.66 9.41
CA VAL A 91 20.43 -29.83 8.57
C VAL A 91 19.16 -29.75 9.42
N GLN A 92 18.29 -28.82 9.07
CA GLN A 92 16.95 -28.67 9.62
C GLN A 92 15.93 -29.25 8.65
N ARG A 93 14.80 -29.71 9.17
CA ARG A 93 13.74 -30.38 8.42
C ARG A 93 12.38 -29.79 8.77
N TYR A 94 11.63 -29.42 7.75
CA TYR A 94 10.33 -28.78 7.88
C TYR A 94 9.30 -29.41 6.95
N GLU A 95 8.03 -29.37 7.33
CA GLU A 95 6.91 -29.74 6.45
C GLU A 95 6.48 -28.53 5.60
N PHE A 96 7.11 -28.37 4.43
CA PHE A 96 6.81 -27.33 3.45
C PHE A 96 7.06 -27.86 2.03
N ASP A 97 6.15 -27.60 1.08
CA ASP A 97 6.31 -28.04 -0.31
C ASP A 97 6.91 -26.95 -1.19
N CYS A 98 8.16 -27.15 -1.58
CA CYS A 98 8.82 -26.40 -2.66
C CYS A 98 9.45 -27.34 -3.70
N SER A 99 8.92 -28.56 -3.81
CA SER A 99 9.47 -29.64 -4.64
C SER A 99 9.34 -29.40 -6.15
N LEU A 100 8.44 -28.50 -6.56
CA LEU A 100 8.28 -28.11 -7.97
C LEU A 100 9.18 -26.93 -8.36
N GLY A 101 9.61 -26.10 -7.40
CA GLY A 101 10.53 -25.00 -7.64
C GLY A 101 10.69 -24.10 -6.43
N ILE A 102 11.92 -23.64 -6.21
CA ILE A 102 12.29 -22.61 -5.26
C ILE A 102 13.42 -21.79 -5.90
N VAL A 103 13.25 -20.47 -5.93
CA VAL A 103 14.29 -19.53 -6.38
C VAL A 103 14.28 -18.30 -5.48
N PRO A 104 15.44 -17.78 -5.04
CA PRO A 104 15.51 -16.53 -4.33
C PRO A 104 15.17 -15.37 -5.28
N ILE A 105 14.49 -14.35 -4.76
CA ILE A 105 14.21 -13.11 -5.50
C ILE A 105 14.91 -11.90 -4.88
N ASP A 106 15.08 -11.90 -3.56
CA ASP A 106 15.88 -10.95 -2.78
C ASP A 106 16.15 -11.55 -1.39
N GLU A 107 16.78 -10.76 -0.51
CA GLU A 107 17.14 -11.17 0.84
C GLU A 107 15.91 -11.63 1.64
N GLY A 108 15.88 -12.91 2.01
CA GLY A 108 14.79 -13.49 2.79
C GLY A 108 13.49 -13.71 2.01
N ARG A 109 13.46 -13.63 0.67
CA ARG A 109 12.25 -13.96 -0.11
C ARG A 109 12.52 -14.94 -1.24
N PHE A 110 11.58 -15.87 -1.39
CA PHE A 110 11.63 -16.96 -2.36
C PHE A 110 10.36 -16.98 -3.21
N LEU A 111 10.49 -17.21 -4.52
CA LEU A 111 9.37 -17.68 -5.33
C LEU A 111 9.30 -19.20 -5.24
N ILE A 112 8.15 -19.69 -4.79
CA ILE A 112 7.83 -21.10 -4.68
C ILE A 112 6.86 -21.48 -5.78
N ALA A 113 7.21 -22.50 -6.57
CA ALA A 113 6.30 -23.09 -7.53
C ALA A 113 5.44 -24.16 -6.88
N SER A 114 4.13 -24.08 -7.13
CA SER A 114 3.16 -25.09 -6.75
C SER A 114 2.29 -25.44 -7.95
N GLY A 115 1.62 -26.59 -7.91
CA GLY A 115 0.80 -27.05 -9.02
C GLY A 115 0.06 -28.33 -8.71
N THR A 116 -1.07 -28.54 -9.39
CA THR A 116 -1.86 -29.76 -9.27
C THR A 116 -2.10 -30.37 -10.63
N ARG A 117 -2.18 -31.70 -10.66
CA ARG A 117 -2.61 -32.46 -11.84
C ARG A 117 -4.04 -32.94 -11.59
N THR A 118 -4.97 -32.51 -12.43
CA THR A 118 -6.36 -32.97 -12.41
C THR A 118 -6.65 -33.83 -13.65
N LYS A 119 -7.89 -34.33 -13.80
CA LYS A 119 -8.28 -35.04 -15.03
C LYS A 119 -8.41 -34.09 -16.22
N GLU A 120 -8.66 -32.80 -15.95
CA GLU A 120 -8.91 -31.73 -16.90
C GLU A 120 -7.61 -31.05 -17.36
N GLY A 121 -6.50 -31.20 -16.64
CA GLY A 121 -5.21 -30.63 -17.03
C GLY A 121 -4.18 -30.53 -15.91
N HIS A 122 -3.21 -29.63 -16.10
CA HIS A 122 -2.20 -29.26 -15.12
C HIS A 122 -2.39 -27.79 -14.74
N THR A 123 -2.21 -27.47 -13.47
CA THR A 123 -2.17 -26.09 -12.96
C THR A 123 -0.78 -25.78 -12.43
N GLY A 124 -0.39 -24.51 -12.46
CA GLY A 124 0.84 -24.01 -11.87
C GLY A 124 0.61 -22.62 -11.29
N ARG A 125 1.24 -22.33 -10.16
CA ARG A 125 1.24 -21.02 -9.50
C ARG A 125 2.63 -20.73 -8.94
N LEU A 126 2.96 -19.45 -8.87
CA LEU A 126 4.10 -18.94 -8.11
C LEU A 126 3.57 -18.13 -6.93
N GLU A 127 4.12 -18.37 -5.75
CA GLU A 127 3.80 -17.63 -4.52
C GLU A 127 5.10 -17.22 -3.83
N ILE A 128 5.10 -16.07 -3.16
CA ILE A 128 6.25 -15.64 -2.38
C ILE A 128 6.21 -16.36 -1.03
N ALA A 129 7.35 -16.87 -0.58
CA ALA A 129 7.55 -17.38 0.76
C ALA A 129 8.73 -16.71 1.44
N VAL A 130 8.66 -16.61 2.76
CA VAL A 130 9.69 -16.02 3.62
C VAL A 130 10.16 -17.04 4.67
N PRO A 131 11.42 -16.96 5.13
CA PRO A 131 11.93 -17.77 6.23
C PRO A 131 11.07 -17.65 7.50
N ASP A 132 10.86 -18.78 8.16
CA ASP A 132 10.18 -18.88 9.45
C ASP A 132 10.91 -19.89 10.33
N GLU A 133 11.22 -19.53 11.57
CA GLU A 133 12.03 -20.39 12.45
C GLU A 133 11.38 -21.75 12.74
N LYS A 134 10.05 -21.80 12.75
CA LYS A 134 9.27 -22.98 13.15
C LYS A 134 8.91 -23.86 11.94
N HIS A 135 8.64 -23.25 10.80
CA HIS A 135 8.12 -23.93 9.61
C HIS A 135 9.14 -23.95 8.44
N GLY A 136 10.31 -23.33 8.61
CA GLY A 136 11.34 -23.18 7.58
C GLY A 136 10.97 -22.08 6.60
N LEU A 137 9.82 -22.24 5.93
CA LEU A 137 9.21 -21.22 5.10
C LEU A 137 7.72 -21.09 5.42
N VAL A 138 7.17 -19.90 5.23
CA VAL A 138 5.72 -19.65 5.16
C VAL A 138 5.41 -18.82 3.94
N PHE A 139 4.27 -19.06 3.30
CA PHE A 139 3.82 -18.20 2.20
C PHE A 139 3.56 -16.79 2.74
N GLN A 140 4.17 -15.80 2.11
CA GLN A 140 3.94 -14.39 2.41
C GLN A 140 2.47 -14.10 2.14
N GLN A 141 1.74 -13.69 3.17
CA GLN A 141 0.40 -13.18 2.99
C GLN A 141 0.49 -11.70 2.63
N ASP A 142 -0.21 -11.29 1.58
CA ASP A 142 -0.37 -9.87 1.31
C ASP A 142 -1.07 -9.23 2.52
N PRO A 143 -0.55 -8.10 3.03
CA PRO A 143 -1.15 -7.45 4.16
C PRO A 143 -2.57 -7.02 3.78
N LYS A 144 -3.54 -7.37 4.62
CA LYS A 144 -4.97 -7.14 4.35
C LYS A 144 -5.45 -5.89 5.07
N ILE A 145 -6.34 -5.15 4.41
CA ILE A 145 -7.10 -4.12 5.09
C ILE A 145 -8.10 -4.76 6.06
N SER A 146 -8.17 -4.25 7.28
CA SER A 146 -9.20 -4.58 8.26
C SER A 146 -9.71 -3.33 8.96
N PHE A 147 -10.95 -3.42 9.46
CA PHE A 147 -11.65 -2.32 10.10
C PHE A 147 -12.09 -2.70 11.51
N ASP A 148 -11.96 -1.75 12.42
CA ASP A 148 -12.45 -1.84 13.79
C ASP A 148 -13.27 -0.58 14.09
N GLN A 149 -14.59 -0.75 14.10
CA GLN A 149 -15.53 0.33 14.29
C GLN A 149 -15.72 0.65 15.77
N GLN A 150 -15.59 1.92 16.10
CA GLN A 150 -15.83 2.52 17.41
C GLN A 150 -17.02 3.47 17.34
N ASP A 151 -17.41 4.08 18.47
CA ASP A 151 -18.58 4.96 18.54
C ASP A 151 -18.43 6.28 17.76
N ASP A 152 -17.19 6.72 17.53
CA ASP A 152 -16.82 8.01 16.95
C ASP A 152 -15.90 7.92 15.73
N ARG A 153 -15.32 6.74 15.47
CA ARG A 153 -14.34 6.50 14.40
C ARG A 153 -14.31 5.05 13.91
N VAL A 154 -13.64 4.84 12.78
CA VAL A 154 -13.20 3.53 12.29
C VAL A 154 -11.68 3.48 12.33
N LEU A 155 -11.10 2.51 13.02
CA LEU A 155 -9.67 2.23 12.96
C LEU A 155 -9.39 1.36 11.73
N ILE A 156 -8.37 1.72 10.96
CA ILE A 156 -8.04 1.06 9.70
C ILE A 156 -6.64 0.48 9.81
N ARG A 157 -6.51 -0.83 9.57
CA ARG A 157 -5.24 -1.55 9.68
C ARG A 157 -4.85 -2.20 8.37
N LEU A 158 -3.55 -2.23 8.09
CA LEU A 158 -2.92 -3.00 7.02
C LEU A 158 -2.04 -4.07 7.68
N GLY A 159 -2.52 -5.32 7.70
CA GLY A 159 -1.96 -6.34 8.59
C GLY A 159 -2.10 -5.90 10.04
N ASP A 160 -1.00 -5.89 10.79
CA ASP A 160 -0.98 -5.50 12.21
C ASP A 160 -0.79 -4.00 12.44
N VAL A 161 -0.47 -3.23 11.39
CA VAL A 161 -0.17 -1.80 11.49
C VAL A 161 -1.45 -0.99 11.32
N GLN A 162 -1.76 -0.13 12.28
CA GLN A 162 -2.83 0.87 12.11
C GLN A 162 -2.34 1.98 11.18
N ILE A 163 -2.93 2.07 9.99
CA ILE A 163 -2.50 3.01 8.94
C ILE A 163 -3.33 4.28 8.88
N ALA A 164 -4.52 4.32 9.48
CA ALA A 164 -5.35 5.53 9.57
C ALA A 164 -6.48 5.37 10.58
N GLU A 165 -7.05 6.49 11.00
CA GLU A 165 -8.35 6.56 11.68
C GLU A 165 -9.31 7.43 10.87
N TYR A 166 -10.50 6.92 10.55
CA TYR A 166 -11.59 7.71 9.98
C TYR A 166 -12.52 8.17 11.09
N VAL A 167 -12.44 9.44 11.46
CA VAL A 167 -13.26 10.04 12.52
C VAL A 167 -14.51 10.65 11.89
N PHE A 168 -15.67 10.26 12.40
CA PHE A 168 -16.98 10.75 11.92
C PHE A 168 -17.78 11.47 13.01
N ARG A 169 -17.28 11.49 14.25
CA ARG A 169 -17.83 12.29 15.35
C ARG A 169 -16.69 12.91 16.15
N ASP A 170 -16.66 14.23 16.18
CA ASP A 170 -15.67 15.02 16.92
C ASP A 170 -16.35 16.27 17.49
N GLU A 171 -15.90 16.72 18.67
CA GLU A 171 -16.47 17.88 19.35
C GLU A 171 -16.06 19.21 18.70
N ASN A 172 -14.84 19.28 18.16
CA ASN A 172 -14.20 20.51 17.71
C ASN A 172 -14.08 20.59 16.17
N THR A 173 -13.92 19.44 15.51
CA THR A 173 -13.88 19.34 14.05
C THR A 173 -15.27 18.94 13.55
N LEU A 174 -16.00 19.87 12.93
CA LEU A 174 -17.44 19.72 12.69
C LEU A 174 -17.78 18.94 11.40
N ARG A 175 -16.93 18.00 11.01
CA ARG A 175 -17.05 17.15 9.81
C ARG A 175 -16.25 15.86 9.99
N SER A 176 -16.48 14.87 9.13
CA SER A 176 -15.67 13.66 9.09
C SER A 176 -14.29 13.91 8.45
N TYR A 177 -13.29 13.15 8.87
CA TYR A 177 -11.91 13.28 8.38
C TYR A 177 -11.09 12.01 8.66
N PHE A 178 -9.91 11.92 8.05
CA PHE A 178 -8.89 10.95 8.43
C PHE A 178 -7.78 11.63 9.24
N ARG A 179 -7.26 10.94 10.25
CA ARG A 179 -6.06 11.36 10.99
C ARG A 179 -5.06 10.21 11.11
N HIS A 180 -3.84 10.57 11.51
CA HIS A 180 -2.75 9.62 11.80
C HIS A 180 -2.51 8.65 10.64
N LEU A 181 -2.42 9.19 9.42
CA LEU A 181 -2.08 8.38 8.26
C LEU A 181 -0.64 7.92 8.41
N CYS A 182 -0.40 6.62 8.31
CA CYS A 182 0.91 6.00 8.44
C CYS A 182 1.27 5.17 7.21
N THR A 183 2.56 5.03 6.95
CA THR A 183 3.09 4.07 5.96
C THR A 183 2.87 2.62 6.41
N PRO A 184 3.08 1.62 5.54
CA PRO A 184 3.00 0.21 5.95
C PRO A 184 3.95 -0.18 7.09
N SER A 185 5.06 0.53 7.29
CA SER A 185 5.98 0.30 8.43
C SER A 185 5.57 1.05 9.70
N GLY A 186 4.55 1.91 9.64
CA GLY A 186 4.01 2.65 10.78
C GLY A 186 4.52 4.10 10.91
N VAL A 187 5.25 4.64 9.93
CA VAL A 187 5.71 6.03 9.95
C VAL A 187 4.55 6.98 9.66
N GLN A 188 4.21 7.87 10.60
CA GLN A 188 3.10 8.81 10.43
C GLN A 188 3.47 9.93 9.44
N VAL A 189 2.69 10.08 8.36
CA VAL A 189 2.91 11.07 7.29
C VAL A 189 2.04 12.32 7.41
N THR A 190 0.99 12.30 8.24
CA THR A 190 0.17 13.48 8.56
C THR A 190 0.53 14.08 9.91
N ARG A 191 0.23 15.36 10.10
CA ARG A 191 0.33 16.03 11.41
C ARG A 191 -0.54 15.31 12.45
N THR A 192 -0.10 15.28 13.70
CA THR A 192 -0.91 14.74 14.79
C THR A 192 -2.19 15.58 14.95
N HIS A 193 -3.30 14.92 15.29
CA HIS A 193 -4.56 15.60 15.57
C HIS A 193 -5.19 15.11 16.89
N PRO A 194 -5.33 16.00 17.89
CA PRO A 194 -4.92 17.41 17.89
C PRO A 194 -3.39 17.59 17.77
N PRO A 195 -2.88 18.73 17.27
CA PRO A 195 -1.44 18.98 17.20
C PRO A 195 -0.80 18.89 18.58
N GLU A 196 0.40 18.31 18.65
CA GLU A 196 1.13 18.18 19.91
C GLU A 196 1.61 19.54 20.43
N GLU A 197 1.29 19.83 21.69
CA GLU A 197 1.65 21.10 22.31
C GLU A 197 3.17 21.24 22.48
N GLY A 198 3.74 22.31 21.94
CA GLY A 198 5.16 22.64 22.06
C GLY A 198 6.06 22.06 20.97
N SER A 199 5.68 20.94 20.34
CA SER A 199 6.41 20.35 19.20
C SER A 199 5.80 20.76 17.84
N GLU A 200 4.50 21.03 17.78
CA GLU A 200 3.79 21.37 16.55
C GLU A 200 3.12 22.75 16.61
N LEU A 201 2.89 23.33 15.42
CA LEU A 201 2.11 24.56 15.32
C LEU A 201 0.64 24.27 15.67
N SER A 202 0.09 25.05 16.60
CA SER A 202 -1.33 25.00 16.98
C SER A 202 -2.26 25.71 15.98
N ASP A 203 -1.72 26.17 14.85
CA ASP A 203 -2.49 26.80 13.78
C ASP A 203 -3.52 25.83 13.22
N HIS A 204 -4.75 26.34 13.05
CA HIS A 204 -5.81 25.58 12.39
C HIS A 204 -6.07 24.21 13.05
N ALA A 205 -5.83 24.08 14.37
CA ALA A 205 -5.85 22.81 15.10
C ALA A 205 -7.19 22.06 14.94
N THR A 206 -8.31 22.79 14.86
CA THR A 206 -9.67 22.22 14.74
C THR A 206 -10.14 22.03 13.30
N MET A 207 -9.31 22.40 12.31
CA MET A 207 -9.74 22.42 10.90
C MET A 207 -8.75 21.77 9.94
N HIS A 208 -7.51 21.49 10.34
CA HIS A 208 -6.54 20.72 9.55
C HIS A 208 -6.15 19.43 10.30
N PRO A 209 -7.03 18.40 10.31
CA PRO A 209 -6.91 17.23 11.17
C PRO A 209 -6.04 16.08 10.64
N GLY A 210 -5.46 16.21 9.45
CA GLY A 210 -4.75 15.12 8.78
C GLY A 210 -5.09 15.12 7.30
N LEU A 211 -6.05 14.30 6.88
CA LEU A 211 -6.63 14.28 5.52
C LEU A 211 -8.14 14.54 5.62
N TRP A 212 -8.68 15.46 4.84
CA TRP A 212 -10.11 15.81 4.89
C TRP A 212 -10.61 16.33 3.55
N MET A 213 -11.92 16.25 3.32
CA MET A 213 -12.59 16.99 2.27
C MET A 213 -13.53 18.03 2.89
N ALA A 214 -13.42 19.29 2.47
CA ALA A 214 -14.25 20.36 2.98
C ALA A 214 -14.39 21.51 1.98
N PHE A 215 -15.35 22.39 2.24
CA PHE A 215 -15.73 23.46 1.32
C PHE A 215 -15.98 24.75 2.09
N GLY A 216 -15.20 25.79 1.78
CA GLY A 216 -15.34 27.13 2.35
C GLY A 216 -16.56 27.91 1.84
N ASP A 217 -17.22 27.43 0.78
CA ASP A 217 -18.45 28.02 0.24
C ASP A 217 -19.33 26.95 -0.44
N ILE A 218 -20.41 26.56 0.23
CA ILE A 218 -21.58 25.93 -0.39
C ILE A 218 -22.79 26.82 -0.12
N SER A 219 -23.34 27.43 -1.18
CA SER A 219 -24.47 28.35 -1.13
C SER A 219 -24.29 29.50 -0.12
N GLY A 220 -23.05 29.96 0.09
CA GLY A 220 -22.71 31.03 1.05
C GLY A 220 -22.29 30.55 2.44
N HIS A 221 -22.30 29.24 2.70
CA HIS A 221 -21.94 28.66 4.00
C HIS A 221 -20.55 28.01 3.99
N ASP A 222 -19.81 28.19 5.08
CA ASP A 222 -18.40 27.77 5.22
C ASP A 222 -18.27 26.55 6.14
N PHE A 223 -18.07 25.38 5.53
CA PHE A 223 -17.87 24.09 6.21
C PHE A 223 -16.39 23.78 6.45
N TRP A 224 -15.48 24.55 5.86
CA TRP A 224 -14.04 24.40 6.06
C TRP A 224 -13.59 24.94 7.41
N ARG A 225 -14.05 26.16 7.74
CA ARG A 225 -13.67 26.90 8.95
C ARG A 225 -14.58 26.61 10.15
N ASN A 226 -15.30 25.49 10.10
CA ASN A 226 -16.25 25.06 11.12
C ASN A 226 -17.32 26.12 11.46
N LYS A 227 -17.72 26.95 10.49
CA LYS A 227 -18.83 27.90 10.68
C LYS A 227 -20.19 27.24 10.46
N ALA A 228 -20.25 26.26 9.56
CA ALA A 228 -21.35 25.33 9.37
C ALA A 228 -20.91 23.89 9.71
N ARG A 229 -21.86 22.95 9.77
CA ARG A 229 -21.62 21.57 10.25
C ARG A 229 -21.89 20.55 9.16
N VAL A 230 -20.99 19.58 9.03
CA VAL A 230 -21.22 18.35 8.28
C VAL A 230 -21.48 17.24 9.30
N ARG A 231 -22.75 16.82 9.40
CA ARG A 231 -23.16 15.75 10.32
C ARG A 231 -23.05 14.41 9.60
N ASN A 232 -22.33 13.46 10.20
CA ASN A 232 -22.34 12.08 9.72
C ASN A 232 -23.65 11.40 10.14
N ASP A 233 -24.38 10.83 9.18
CA ASP A 233 -25.64 10.12 9.38
C ASP A 233 -25.44 8.61 9.60
N GLY A 234 -24.20 8.13 9.57
CA GLY A 234 -23.81 6.75 9.78
C GLY A 234 -23.07 6.11 8.59
N ILE A 235 -22.52 4.93 8.86
CA ILE A 235 -22.00 4.00 7.86
C ILE A 235 -23.20 3.28 7.24
N VAL A 236 -23.34 3.32 5.91
CA VAL A 236 -24.54 2.84 5.19
C VAL A 236 -24.32 1.52 4.45
N ASP A 237 -23.08 1.15 4.16
CA ASP A 237 -22.68 -0.15 3.62
C ASP A 237 -21.81 -0.89 4.65
N GLU A 238 -21.79 -2.23 4.65
CA GLU A 238 -20.91 -2.99 5.56
C GLU A 238 -19.44 -2.62 5.35
N LEU A 239 -18.67 -2.62 6.44
CA LEU A 239 -17.21 -2.58 6.40
C LEU A 239 -16.73 -3.89 5.76
N THR A 240 -16.27 -3.82 4.51
CA THR A 240 -15.89 -5.00 3.74
C THR A 240 -14.38 -5.12 3.65
N SER A 241 -13.85 -6.34 3.78
CA SER A 241 -12.44 -6.65 3.54
C SER A 241 -12.35 -7.87 2.63
N SER A 242 -11.99 -7.67 1.36
CA SER A 242 -11.91 -8.73 0.35
C SER A 242 -10.72 -8.51 -0.59
N ASP A 243 -10.04 -9.60 -0.95
CA ASP A 243 -8.89 -9.59 -1.88
C ASP A 243 -7.82 -8.55 -1.52
N GLY A 244 -7.53 -8.39 -0.22
CA GLY A 244 -6.57 -7.42 0.30
C GLY A 244 -7.07 -5.98 0.40
N ARG A 245 -8.24 -5.67 -0.19
CA ARG A 245 -8.86 -4.35 -0.23
C ARG A 245 -9.89 -4.20 0.89
N GLY A 246 -10.09 -2.97 1.35
CA GLY A 246 -11.14 -2.62 2.30
C GLY A 246 -12.01 -1.49 1.77
N SER A 247 -13.31 -1.54 2.01
CA SER A 247 -14.20 -0.44 1.64
C SER A 247 -15.32 -0.21 2.64
N PHE A 248 -15.77 1.04 2.71
CA PHE A 248 -16.97 1.43 3.44
C PHE A 248 -17.58 2.70 2.85
N THR A 249 -18.87 2.87 3.10
CA THR A 249 -19.62 4.06 2.65
C THR A 249 -20.24 4.75 3.85
N VAL A 250 -20.15 6.07 3.90
CA VAL A 250 -20.90 6.89 4.85
C VAL A 250 -21.86 7.83 4.16
N LYS A 251 -22.88 8.25 4.90
CA LYS A 251 -23.73 9.38 4.52
C LYS A 251 -23.42 10.57 5.41
N ASN A 252 -23.30 11.74 4.82
CA ASN A 252 -23.17 13.01 5.53
C ASN A 252 -24.29 13.98 5.11
N THR A 253 -24.69 14.85 6.02
CA THR A 253 -25.61 15.95 5.78
C THR A 253 -24.90 17.27 6.10
N TYR A 254 -24.94 18.22 5.16
CA TYR A 254 -24.39 19.57 5.29
C TYR A 254 -25.50 20.48 5.81
N ASP A 255 -25.38 20.88 7.08
CA ASP A 255 -26.38 21.69 7.79
C ASP A 255 -25.82 23.09 8.10
N SER A 256 -26.60 24.14 7.83
CA SER A 256 -26.33 25.52 8.26
C SER A 256 -27.61 26.24 8.63
N ASP A 257 -27.56 27.10 9.64
CA ASP A 257 -28.66 27.98 10.04
C ASP A 257 -30.02 27.28 10.28
N GLY A 258 -29.98 26.00 10.67
CA GLY A 258 -31.17 25.18 10.93
C GLY A 258 -31.76 24.49 9.70
N GLU A 259 -31.12 24.61 8.55
CA GLU A 259 -31.54 24.00 7.28
C GLU A 259 -30.45 23.05 6.74
N THR A 260 -30.88 22.03 6.01
CA THR A 260 -29.99 21.16 5.26
C THR A 260 -29.71 21.78 3.90
N VAL A 261 -28.43 21.99 3.57
CA VAL A 261 -27.97 22.52 2.27
C VAL A 261 -27.89 21.41 1.23
N CYS A 262 -27.27 20.29 1.58
CA CYS A 262 -27.17 19.11 0.74
C CYS A 262 -26.82 17.85 1.54
N GLN A 263 -26.90 16.70 0.88
CA GLN A 263 -26.45 15.41 1.40
C GLN A 263 -25.30 14.88 0.55
N GLU A 264 -24.41 14.13 1.18
CA GLU A 264 -23.26 13.49 0.56
C GLU A 264 -23.31 11.97 0.83
N LYS A 265 -23.15 11.17 -0.22
CA LYS A 265 -22.74 9.76 -0.11
C LYS A 265 -21.25 9.68 -0.38
N SER A 266 -20.45 9.30 0.62
CA SER A 266 -18.99 9.24 0.56
C SER A 266 -18.54 7.78 0.63
N GLN A 267 -17.94 7.29 -0.45
CA GLN A 267 -17.42 5.94 -0.61
C GLN A 267 -15.90 5.96 -0.48
N ILE A 268 -15.38 5.14 0.41
CA ILE A 268 -13.95 4.99 0.70
C ILE A 268 -13.53 3.57 0.33
N GLU A 269 -12.48 3.46 -0.48
CA GLU A 269 -11.83 2.19 -0.81
C GLU A 269 -10.34 2.32 -0.53
N ILE A 270 -9.74 1.30 0.06
CA ILE A 270 -8.35 1.29 0.48
C ILE A 270 -7.73 -0.03 0.02
N GLU A 271 -6.54 0.03 -0.59
CA GLU A 271 -5.82 -1.16 -1.01
C GLU A 271 -4.30 -1.01 -0.80
N PRO A 272 -3.59 -2.10 -0.49
CA PRO A 272 -2.14 -2.13 -0.55
C PRO A 272 -1.64 -1.97 -1.99
N VAL A 273 -0.50 -1.31 -2.14
CA VAL A 273 0.26 -1.20 -3.41
C VAL A 273 1.76 -1.45 -3.13
N GLU A 274 2.57 -1.65 -4.16
CA GLU A 274 3.97 -2.11 -4.07
C GLU A 274 4.85 -1.34 -3.05
N HIS A 275 4.57 -0.05 -2.83
CA HIS A 275 5.33 0.81 -1.91
C HIS A 275 4.46 1.57 -0.91
N GLY A 276 3.27 1.06 -0.59
CA GLY A 276 2.34 1.83 0.24
C GLY A 276 0.91 1.32 0.21
N TRP A 277 -0.01 2.26 0.29
CA TRP A 277 -1.44 2.00 0.10
C TRP A 277 -2.12 3.17 -0.58
N LEU A 278 -3.17 2.87 -1.33
CA LEU A 278 -3.97 3.82 -2.09
C LEU A 278 -5.37 3.89 -1.48
N LEU A 279 -5.80 5.10 -1.13
CA LEU A 279 -7.18 5.41 -0.77
C LEU A 279 -7.88 6.08 -1.96
N ARG A 280 -9.03 5.54 -2.36
CA ARG A 280 -9.97 6.16 -3.29
C ARG A 280 -11.13 6.74 -2.51
N TRP A 281 -11.45 7.99 -2.79
CA TRP A 281 -12.54 8.72 -2.17
C TRP A 281 -13.48 9.22 -3.26
N THR A 282 -14.69 8.66 -3.32
CA THR A 282 -15.77 9.11 -4.20
C THR A 282 -16.90 9.71 -3.38
N SER A 283 -17.18 10.99 -3.58
CA SER A 283 -18.25 11.71 -2.90
C SER A 283 -19.27 12.25 -3.87
N THR A 284 -20.54 11.88 -3.65
CA THR A 284 -21.67 12.32 -4.48
C THR A 284 -22.62 13.19 -3.67
N PHE A 285 -22.81 14.43 -4.10
CA PHE A 285 -23.62 15.44 -3.45
C PHE A 285 -24.97 15.60 -4.16
N THR A 286 -26.06 15.63 -3.38
CA THR A 286 -27.44 15.74 -3.87
C THR A 286 -28.29 16.60 -2.94
N SER A 287 -29.35 17.21 -3.48
CA SER A 287 -30.38 17.91 -2.69
C SER A 287 -31.73 17.92 -3.43
N ASP A 288 -32.81 18.20 -2.71
CA ASP A 288 -34.16 18.41 -3.26
C ASP A 288 -34.40 19.87 -3.70
N HIS A 289 -33.49 20.77 -3.37
CA HIS A 289 -33.44 22.15 -3.83
C HIS A 289 -32.10 22.46 -4.51
N GLU A 290 -32.01 23.61 -5.19
CA GLU A 290 -30.77 24.05 -5.82
C GLU A 290 -29.74 24.46 -4.75
N PHE A 291 -28.50 24.03 -4.92
CA PHE A 291 -27.35 24.52 -4.16
C PHE A 291 -26.15 24.73 -5.08
N ALA A 292 -25.12 25.44 -4.62
CA ALA A 292 -23.95 25.70 -5.45
C ALA A 292 -22.64 25.71 -4.65
N PHE A 293 -21.60 25.13 -5.22
CA PHE A 293 -20.23 25.31 -4.73
C PHE A 293 -19.64 26.60 -5.30
N GLY A 294 -19.08 27.42 -4.43
CA GLY A 294 -18.52 28.73 -4.79
C GLY A 294 -17.06 28.69 -5.23
N ASP A 295 -16.33 29.76 -4.91
CA ASP A 295 -14.93 29.98 -5.28
C ASP A 295 -14.13 30.52 -4.08
N GLN A 296 -13.27 29.66 -3.52
CA GLN A 296 -12.30 30.00 -2.47
C GLN A 296 -11.04 29.14 -2.63
N GLU A 297 -9.93 29.54 -1.97
CA GLU A 297 -8.72 28.73 -1.91
C GLU A 297 -8.93 27.42 -1.13
N GLU A 298 -9.87 27.41 -0.19
CA GLU A 298 -10.20 26.32 0.73
C GLU A 298 -11.44 25.52 0.28
N MET A 299 -11.31 24.80 -0.82
CA MET A 299 -12.38 23.98 -1.40
C MET A 299 -11.80 22.65 -1.92
N GLY A 300 -12.35 21.50 -1.52
CA GLY A 300 -11.93 20.18 -2.02
C GLY A 300 -11.17 19.36 -1.00
N LEU A 301 -10.24 18.52 -1.48
CA LEU A 301 -9.49 17.57 -0.66
C LEU A 301 -8.20 18.21 -0.16
N GLY A 302 -8.01 18.25 1.16
CA GLY A 302 -6.85 18.83 1.83
C GLY A 302 -6.12 17.83 2.71
N VAL A 303 -4.82 18.04 2.84
CA VAL A 303 -3.94 17.31 3.75
C VAL A 303 -3.02 18.25 4.51
N ARG A 304 -2.75 17.91 5.77
CA ARG A 304 -1.71 18.50 6.60
C ARG A 304 -0.67 17.43 6.89
N VAL A 305 0.50 17.55 6.26
CA VAL A 305 1.59 16.58 6.45
C VAL A 305 2.24 16.72 7.82
N ALA A 306 2.91 15.66 8.26
CA ALA A 306 3.69 15.66 9.49
C ALA A 306 4.73 16.80 9.47
N THR A 307 4.98 17.41 10.63
CA THR A 307 5.88 18.57 10.74
C THR A 307 7.27 18.34 10.09
N PRO A 308 7.93 17.17 10.25
CA PRO A 308 9.21 16.89 9.59
C PRO A 308 9.14 16.93 8.05
N LEU A 309 7.97 16.64 7.45
CA LEU A 309 7.79 16.65 6.00
C LEU A 309 7.53 18.04 5.42
N ALA A 310 7.32 19.07 6.22
CA ALA A 310 7.13 20.42 5.69
C ALA A 310 8.37 20.86 4.90
N VAL A 311 8.20 21.60 3.79
CA VAL A 311 9.34 22.15 3.01
C VAL A 311 10.27 22.97 3.90
N LYS A 312 9.71 23.75 4.84
CA LYS A 312 10.47 24.49 5.86
C LYS A 312 11.30 23.62 6.81
N LYS A 313 11.12 22.31 6.79
CA LYS A 313 11.82 21.30 7.60
C LYS A 313 12.66 20.33 6.75
N GLY A 314 12.73 20.54 5.43
CA GLY A 314 13.55 19.74 4.52
C GLY A 314 12.76 18.82 3.60
N GLY A 315 11.42 18.80 3.70
CA GLY A 315 10.58 18.10 2.73
C GLY A 315 10.48 18.81 1.38
N ARG A 316 9.68 18.23 0.48
CA ARG A 316 9.50 18.69 -0.91
C ARG A 316 8.05 18.57 -1.34
N ILE A 317 7.59 19.52 -2.15
CA ILE A 317 6.36 19.38 -2.94
C ILE A 317 6.73 19.25 -4.41
N ILE A 318 6.17 18.27 -5.12
CA ILE A 318 6.32 18.12 -6.57
C ILE A 318 5.00 17.73 -7.21
N ASN A 319 4.68 18.34 -8.35
CA ASN A 319 3.46 18.00 -9.10
C ASN A 319 3.76 17.28 -10.42
N SER A 320 2.71 16.78 -11.08
CA SER A 320 2.80 16.04 -12.35
C SER A 320 3.49 16.78 -13.50
N ASP A 321 3.53 18.12 -13.43
CA ASP A 321 4.09 18.97 -14.47
C ASP A 321 5.57 19.33 -14.14
N GLY A 322 6.13 18.75 -13.07
CA GLY A 322 7.52 18.95 -12.63
C GLY A 322 7.75 20.25 -11.86
N LEU A 323 6.69 20.94 -11.43
CA LEU A 323 6.77 22.15 -10.61
C LEU A 323 7.02 21.78 -9.15
N VAL A 324 7.77 22.64 -8.46
CA VAL A 324 8.36 22.30 -7.16
C VAL A 324 8.12 23.39 -6.11
N ASP A 325 7.74 22.96 -4.91
CA ASP A 325 7.51 23.75 -3.70
C ASP A 325 6.46 24.88 -3.87
N GLU A 326 6.14 25.63 -2.82
CA GLU A 326 5.01 26.58 -2.81
C GLU A 326 5.05 27.59 -3.97
N GLU A 327 6.23 28.16 -4.26
CA GLU A 327 6.39 29.20 -5.29
C GLU A 327 5.91 28.76 -6.67
N GLN A 328 6.16 27.51 -7.06
CA GLN A 328 5.82 27.02 -8.39
C GLN A 328 4.51 26.23 -8.42
N VAL A 329 4.14 25.57 -7.33
CA VAL A 329 2.97 24.69 -7.28
C VAL A 329 1.69 25.46 -6.94
N TRP A 330 1.76 26.49 -6.10
CA TRP A 330 0.56 27.19 -5.64
C TRP A 330 -0.25 27.78 -6.81
N GLY A 331 -1.54 27.46 -6.84
CA GLY A 331 -2.47 27.93 -7.87
C GLY A 331 -2.22 27.35 -9.26
N LYS A 332 -1.43 26.27 -9.39
CA LYS A 332 -1.25 25.53 -10.65
C LYS A 332 -2.12 24.30 -10.68
N GLN A 333 -2.65 23.97 -11.86
CA GLN A 333 -3.32 22.70 -12.07
C GLN A 333 -2.29 21.61 -12.33
N ALA A 334 -2.54 20.41 -11.82
CA ALA A 334 -1.74 19.22 -12.06
C ALA A 334 -2.64 17.97 -11.98
N ASP A 335 -2.16 16.84 -12.50
CA ASP A 335 -2.87 15.55 -12.43
C ASP A 335 -2.75 14.93 -11.04
N TRP A 336 -1.60 15.17 -10.40
CA TRP A 336 -1.30 14.80 -9.03
C TRP A 336 -0.28 15.76 -8.43
N CYS A 337 -0.22 15.78 -7.09
CA CYS A 337 0.78 16.54 -6.34
C CYS A 337 1.21 15.78 -5.08
N THR A 338 2.51 15.58 -4.94
CA THR A 338 3.16 14.84 -3.87
C THR A 338 3.80 15.79 -2.88
N TYR A 339 3.64 15.50 -1.59
CA TYR A 339 4.36 16.13 -0.50
C TYR A 339 5.10 15.03 0.28
N GLY A 340 6.42 15.07 0.32
CA GLY A 340 7.23 14.02 0.94
C GLY A 340 8.62 14.47 1.38
N GLY A 341 9.35 13.54 1.98
CA GLY A 341 10.66 13.79 2.59
C GLY A 341 11.12 12.59 3.41
N GLU A 342 12.14 12.79 4.23
CA GLU A 342 12.67 11.78 5.13
C GLU A 342 12.15 11.97 6.56
N ILE A 343 11.72 10.90 7.21
CA ILE A 343 11.44 10.83 8.65
C ILE A 343 12.21 9.65 9.21
N ASP A 344 13.11 9.88 10.17
CA ASP A 344 13.87 8.84 10.86
C ASP A 344 14.57 7.82 9.93
N GLY A 345 15.06 8.27 8.77
CA GLY A 345 15.70 7.41 7.75
C GLY A 345 14.74 6.74 6.77
N HIS A 346 13.43 6.96 6.91
CA HIS A 346 12.39 6.48 6.01
C HIS A 346 12.00 7.57 5.02
N ASN A 347 12.16 7.30 3.72
CA ASN A 347 11.67 8.17 2.65
C ASN A 347 10.18 7.94 2.44
N VAL A 348 9.36 8.91 2.84
CA VAL A 348 7.90 8.81 2.87
C VAL A 348 7.24 9.94 2.08
N SER A 349 6.05 9.67 1.54
CA SER A 349 5.29 10.70 0.83
C SER A 349 3.79 10.49 0.92
N LEU A 350 3.05 11.59 0.71
CA LEU A 350 1.62 11.58 0.49
C LEU A 350 1.30 12.34 -0.80
N THR A 351 0.56 11.70 -1.70
CA THR A 351 0.18 12.27 -3.00
C THR A 351 -1.33 12.40 -3.11
N LEU A 352 -1.80 13.60 -3.47
CA LEU A 352 -3.19 13.84 -3.85
C LEU A 352 -3.36 13.69 -5.36
N MET A 353 -4.34 12.88 -5.78
CA MET A 353 -4.60 12.51 -7.17
C MET A 353 -6.07 12.79 -7.54
N PRO A 354 -6.44 14.03 -7.88
CA PRO A 354 -7.78 14.33 -8.38
C PRO A 354 -8.06 13.54 -9.68
N HIS A 355 -9.22 12.87 -9.74
CA HIS A 355 -9.63 12.13 -10.92
C HIS A 355 -9.94 13.08 -12.10
N PRO A 356 -9.62 12.72 -13.35
CA PRO A 356 -9.93 13.55 -14.52
C PRO A 356 -11.43 13.69 -14.81
N ASP A 357 -12.26 12.75 -14.35
CA ASP A 357 -13.75 12.84 -14.47
C ASP A 357 -14.38 13.86 -13.51
N ASN A 358 -13.61 14.44 -12.57
CA ASN A 358 -14.09 15.61 -11.88
C ASN A 358 -14.42 16.70 -12.91
N PHE A 359 -15.43 17.52 -12.65
CA PHE A 359 -15.88 18.57 -13.58
C PHE A 359 -14.76 19.57 -13.97
N ARG A 360 -13.63 19.57 -13.25
CA ARG A 360 -12.46 20.37 -13.53
C ARG A 360 -11.18 19.72 -12.98
N ARG A 361 -10.07 19.84 -13.72
CA ARG A 361 -8.70 19.59 -13.19
C ARG A 361 -8.47 20.50 -11.99
N SER A 362 -7.91 19.96 -10.90
CA SER A 362 -7.75 20.74 -9.66
C SER A 362 -6.57 21.70 -9.76
N TRP A 363 -6.71 22.91 -9.20
CA TRP A 363 -5.58 23.73 -8.78
C TRP A 363 -5.06 23.25 -7.44
N PHE A 364 -3.75 23.37 -7.20
CA PHE A 364 -3.14 22.99 -5.94
C PHE A 364 -2.89 24.20 -5.04
N HIS A 365 -3.46 24.17 -3.83
CA HIS A 365 -3.11 25.11 -2.76
C HIS A 365 -1.97 24.49 -1.94
N ALA A 366 -0.74 24.71 -2.38
CA ALA A 366 0.47 24.25 -1.70
C ALA A 366 0.99 25.31 -0.71
N ARG A 367 1.47 24.87 0.45
CA ARG A 367 2.18 25.71 1.41
C ARG A 367 3.40 25.01 1.99
N ASP A 368 4.50 25.73 2.07
CA ASP A 368 5.79 25.22 2.56
C ASP A 368 5.77 24.86 4.06
N TYR A 369 4.71 25.24 4.78
CA TYR A 369 4.48 24.89 6.18
C TYR A 369 3.64 23.61 6.37
N GLY A 370 3.38 22.84 5.31
CA GLY A 370 2.81 21.49 5.41
C GLY A 370 1.35 21.35 4.96
N LEU A 371 0.77 22.34 4.27
CA LEU A 371 -0.59 22.26 3.71
C LEU A 371 -0.52 21.93 2.21
N LEU A 372 -1.37 21.01 1.76
CA LEU A 372 -1.60 20.75 0.33
C LEU A 372 -3.10 20.48 0.10
N LEU A 373 -3.72 21.12 -0.88
CA LEU A 373 -5.09 20.82 -1.32
C LEU A 373 -5.18 20.60 -2.81
N ALA A 374 -6.05 19.68 -3.24
CA ALA A 374 -6.57 19.60 -4.60
C ALA A 374 -7.94 20.28 -4.68
N ASN A 375 -8.01 21.41 -5.38
CA ASN A 375 -9.19 22.28 -5.44
C ASN A 375 -9.70 22.44 -6.89
N PRO A 376 -10.83 21.82 -7.29
CA PRO A 376 -11.41 22.00 -8.61
C PRO A 376 -12.28 23.27 -8.74
N PHE A 377 -12.47 24.04 -7.65
CA PHE A 377 -13.41 25.16 -7.58
C PHE A 377 -12.74 26.54 -7.73
N GLY A 378 -11.59 26.78 -7.09
CA GLY A 378 -10.98 28.11 -6.88
C GLY A 378 -10.44 28.84 -8.11
N ARG A 379 -11.22 29.01 -9.18
CA ARG A 379 -10.80 29.66 -10.42
C ARG A 379 -10.38 31.10 -10.15
N ASN A 380 -11.24 31.91 -9.54
CA ASN A 380 -10.92 33.29 -9.20
C ASN A 380 -9.83 33.35 -8.13
N ALA A 381 -9.95 32.53 -7.09
CA ALA A 381 -8.98 32.46 -6.00
C ALA A 381 -7.53 32.25 -6.49
N PHE A 382 -7.31 31.36 -7.46
CA PHE A 382 -5.94 31.06 -7.94
C PHE A 382 -5.52 31.83 -9.20
N THR A 383 -6.46 32.23 -10.05
CA THR A 383 -6.12 32.79 -11.38
C THR A 383 -6.56 34.23 -11.59
N LYS A 384 -7.33 34.82 -10.66
CA LYS A 384 -8.03 36.11 -10.83
C LYS A 384 -9.00 36.13 -12.03
N GLY A 385 -9.37 34.97 -12.56
CA GLY A 385 -10.41 34.82 -13.58
C GLY A 385 -11.82 34.96 -12.99
N GLU A 386 -12.85 34.71 -13.79
CA GLU A 386 -14.25 34.79 -13.31
C GLU A 386 -14.50 33.85 -12.11
N PRO A 387 -15.22 34.30 -11.06
CA PRO A 387 -15.62 33.45 -9.95
C PRO A 387 -16.31 32.17 -10.41
N SER A 388 -15.83 31.03 -9.91
CA SER A 388 -16.47 29.75 -10.10
C SER A 388 -17.80 29.70 -9.34
N ARG A 389 -18.80 29.10 -9.98
CA ARG A 389 -20.06 28.72 -9.35
C ARG A 389 -20.54 27.44 -10.00
N VAL A 390 -20.54 26.35 -9.25
CA VAL A 390 -20.97 25.02 -9.73
C VAL A 390 -22.33 24.75 -9.13
N ILE A 391 -23.37 24.95 -9.93
CA ILE A 391 -24.77 24.78 -9.52
C ILE A 391 -25.16 23.31 -9.65
N VAL A 392 -25.81 22.76 -8.63
CA VAL A 392 -26.44 21.44 -8.64
C VAL A 392 -27.94 21.65 -8.47
N LYS A 393 -28.72 21.28 -9.49
CA LYS A 393 -30.18 21.45 -9.48
C LYS A 393 -30.85 20.34 -8.65
N PRO A 394 -32.13 20.53 -8.28
CA PRO A 394 -32.92 19.47 -7.66
C PRO A 394 -32.84 18.17 -8.45
N SER A 395 -32.60 17.05 -7.75
CA SER A 395 -32.45 15.70 -8.35
C SER A 395 -31.25 15.48 -9.27
N GLU A 396 -30.38 16.48 -9.47
CA GLU A 396 -29.05 16.30 -10.06
C GLU A 396 -28.02 15.98 -8.96
N SER A 397 -26.83 15.52 -9.36
CA SER A 397 -25.73 15.26 -8.45
C SER A 397 -24.43 15.88 -8.95
N LEU A 398 -23.56 16.24 -8.01
CA LEU A 398 -22.15 16.48 -8.27
C LEU A 398 -21.35 15.33 -7.66
N THR A 399 -20.50 14.68 -8.45
CA THR A 399 -19.57 13.66 -7.96
C THR A 399 -18.15 14.20 -8.02
N LEU A 400 -17.42 14.04 -6.91
CA LEU A 400 -15.99 14.30 -6.81
C LEU A 400 -15.26 12.98 -6.50
N ARG A 401 -14.11 12.77 -7.15
CA ARG A 401 -13.28 11.58 -7.04
C ARG A 401 -11.83 11.98 -6.81
N PHE A 402 -11.22 11.39 -5.79
CA PHE A 402 -9.81 11.61 -5.47
C PHE A 402 -9.13 10.29 -5.10
N GLY A 403 -7.87 10.16 -5.48
CA GLY A 403 -6.93 9.18 -4.96
C GLY A 403 -5.98 9.84 -3.95
N VAL A 404 -5.57 9.09 -2.94
CA VAL A 404 -4.52 9.46 -1.99
C VAL A 404 -3.55 8.30 -1.86
N LEU A 405 -2.33 8.49 -2.33
CA LEU A 405 -1.26 7.51 -2.16
C LEU A 405 -0.43 7.90 -0.95
N VAL A 406 -0.33 7.00 0.03
CA VAL A 406 0.68 7.07 1.09
C VAL A 406 1.76 6.06 0.76
N SER A 407 3.01 6.51 0.65
CA SER A 407 4.11 5.67 0.20
C SER A 407 5.33 5.73 1.10
N GLU A 408 6.08 4.65 1.11
CA GLU A 408 7.41 4.54 1.71
C GLU A 408 8.31 3.73 0.79
N ALA A 409 9.39 4.33 0.32
CA ALA A 409 10.35 3.65 -0.54
C ALA A 409 11.70 4.37 -0.55
N GLN A 410 12.79 3.61 -0.62
CA GLN A 410 14.15 4.16 -0.70
C GLN A 410 14.34 5.09 -1.91
N GLN A 411 13.66 4.79 -3.02
CA GLN A 411 13.54 5.65 -4.19
C GLN A 411 12.10 6.11 -4.32
N SER A 412 11.87 7.34 -4.79
CA SER A 412 10.52 7.86 -4.99
C SER A 412 9.70 6.91 -5.89
N PRO A 413 8.46 6.57 -5.52
CA PRO A 413 7.63 5.68 -6.32
C PRO A 413 7.33 6.32 -7.69
N ASP A 414 7.08 5.48 -8.71
CA ASP A 414 6.53 5.96 -9.99
C ASP A 414 5.05 6.36 -9.81
N VAL A 415 4.85 7.56 -9.26
CA VAL A 415 3.53 8.15 -9.03
C VAL A 415 2.74 8.24 -10.34
N ALA A 416 3.41 8.44 -11.48
CA ALA A 416 2.73 8.50 -12.76
C ALA A 416 2.15 7.14 -13.17
N SER A 417 2.81 6.02 -12.84
CA SER A 417 2.23 4.69 -13.03
C SER A 417 1.04 4.45 -12.12
N VAL A 418 1.18 4.73 -10.83
CA VAL A 418 0.08 4.58 -9.86
C VAL A 418 -1.12 5.43 -10.27
N TYR A 419 -0.90 6.65 -10.75
CA TYR A 419 -1.97 7.52 -11.26
C TYR A 419 -2.69 6.93 -12.47
N ARG A 420 -1.95 6.37 -13.44
CA ARG A 420 -2.56 5.71 -14.62
C ARG A 420 -3.41 4.51 -14.21
N GLU A 421 -2.95 3.71 -13.26
CA GLU A 421 -3.69 2.57 -12.73
C GLU A 421 -4.93 3.00 -11.95
N TYR A 422 -4.80 4.05 -11.12
CA TYR A 422 -5.91 4.64 -10.39
C TYR A 422 -7.03 5.13 -11.31
N VAL A 423 -6.69 5.83 -12.39
CA VAL A 423 -7.66 6.41 -13.33
C VAL A 423 -8.28 5.36 -14.27
N ALA A 424 -7.62 4.22 -14.48
CA ALA A 424 -8.11 3.17 -15.36
C ALA A 424 -9.20 2.28 -14.74
N GLN A 425 -9.41 2.37 -13.42
CA GLN A 425 -10.37 1.60 -12.63
C GLN A 425 -11.57 2.47 -12.28
#